data_AF-A0A553UK66-F1
#
_entry.id   AF-A0A553UK66-F1
#
_cell.length_a   1.000
_cell.length_b   1.000
_cell.length_c   1.000
_cell.angle_alpha   90.00
_cell.angle_beta   90.00
_cell.angle_gamma   90.00
#
_symmetry.space_group_name_H-M   'P 1'
#
loop_
_entity.id
_entity.type
_entity.pdbx_description
1 polymer ?
#
loop_
_entity_poly.entity_id
_entity_poly.type
_entity_poly.pdbx_seq_one_letter_code
_entity_poly.pdbx_strand_id
1 'polypeptide(L)'
;MKTNLKAPFALKKAAPLTFGLLTLFSVSLSACGRAPATTAATPPADNSKLQTLGVVEVTISGIGGPQLRSSARLLRPAWPLALPEQAAGLDLQALSTSVFNLGSRNAGTGERYIAATFKVRNAGSDGTASSVARSNLTLIAASSASAQDSSAISAMKTFDGTSINTGLARSILPTHAMVFQPSSSAATLSSGGEDFQVFSEAEITPNNFTHAGVALTSYADLGVTTVFPYGYVVRNPTAPAGAAQRTLSANPAAGQYDGRVALAVKVPLQPDDPAKTPSEGAKRDPFSFSMLFVIVADPTTSVTQSLQEQSQGNTAVYARATGVAATNVNVLPGSSAALGSSGGVTTRRICQVRTAGLVGDVSPAPTYLINTCP
;
A
#
# COMPACT_ATOMS: atom_id res chain seq x y z
N MET A 1 48.79 37.09 -38.66
CA MET A 1 47.81 38.03 -39.27
C MET A 1 47.02 38.66 -38.13
N LYS A 2 47.40 39.87 -37.65
CA LYS A 2 46.86 41.18 -38.07
C LYS A 2 45.32 41.22 -37.99
N THR A 3 44.76 41.61 -36.84
CA THR A 3 44.29 42.96 -36.45
C THR A 3 43.06 43.49 -37.18
N ASN A 4 42.02 43.77 -36.38
CA ASN A 4 41.15 44.95 -36.40
C ASN A 4 40.22 45.19 -37.62
N LEU A 5 38.97 45.59 -37.38
CA LEU A 5 38.56 47.01 -37.22
C LEU A 5 37.02 47.18 -37.34
N LYS A 6 36.45 47.93 -36.37
CA LYS A 6 35.38 48.96 -36.46
C LYS A 6 33.92 48.65 -36.88
N ALA A 7 33.02 48.98 -35.94
CA ALA A 7 31.72 49.62 -36.20
C ALA A 7 31.89 51.06 -36.76
N PRO A 8 30.81 51.67 -37.30
CA PRO A 8 30.28 52.83 -36.57
C PRO A 8 28.74 53.07 -36.61
N PHE A 9 28.34 53.83 -35.60
CA PHE A 9 27.13 54.63 -35.35
C PHE A 9 26.59 55.51 -36.51
N ALA A 10 25.26 55.75 -36.52
CA ALA A 10 24.57 57.07 -36.55
C ALA A 10 23.03 56.83 -36.61
N LEU A 11 22.18 57.20 -35.64
CA LEU A 11 21.72 58.50 -35.10
C LEU A 11 20.90 59.39 -36.08
N LYS A 12 19.60 59.61 -35.78
CA LYS A 12 18.76 60.82 -36.04
C LYS A 12 17.34 60.58 -35.45
N LYS A 13 16.94 61.27 -34.35
CA LYS A 13 16.11 62.53 -34.27
C LYS A 13 14.73 62.41 -34.93
N ALA A 14 13.60 62.96 -34.49
CA ALA A 14 13.04 63.50 -33.24
C ALA A 14 11.53 63.79 -33.54
N ALA A 15 10.70 63.87 -32.48
CA ALA A 15 9.31 64.39 -32.30
C ALA A 15 8.70 65.37 -33.36
N PRO A 16 7.34 65.62 -33.46
CA PRO A 16 6.42 65.83 -32.31
C PRO A 16 4.89 65.52 -32.48
N LEU A 17 4.20 65.68 -31.33
CA LEU A 17 2.79 66.05 -31.04
C LEU A 17 1.67 65.85 -32.08
N THR A 18 0.59 65.20 -31.64
CA THR A 18 -0.78 65.67 -31.94
C THR A 18 -1.78 65.34 -30.82
N PHE A 19 -2.50 66.39 -30.42
CA PHE A 19 -3.66 66.45 -29.52
C PHE A 19 -4.86 65.70 -30.14
N GLY A 20 -5.63 64.97 -29.34
CA GLY A 20 -6.85 64.29 -29.78
C GLY A 20 -7.74 63.89 -28.62
N LEU A 21 -8.46 64.87 -28.07
CA LEU A 21 -9.54 64.70 -27.11
C LEU A 21 -10.76 64.10 -27.85
N LEU A 22 -11.19 62.89 -27.49
CA LEU A 22 -12.51 62.38 -27.89
C LEU A 22 -13.18 61.63 -26.72
N THR A 23 -14.01 62.37 -26.00
CA THR A 23 -15.08 61.88 -25.12
C THR A 23 -16.22 61.30 -25.96
N LEU A 24 -16.61 60.04 -25.78
CA LEU A 24 -17.98 59.59 -26.08
C LEU A 24 -18.34 58.26 -25.40
N PHE A 25 -19.40 58.35 -24.56
CA PHE A 25 -20.45 57.38 -24.27
C PHE A 25 -20.10 56.04 -23.60
N SER A 26 -20.17 56.06 -22.26
CA SER A 26 -20.47 54.90 -21.44
C SER A 26 -21.95 54.54 -21.56
N VAL A 27 -22.27 53.45 -22.26
CA VAL A 27 -23.59 52.79 -22.20
C VAL A 27 -23.55 51.75 -21.10
N SER A 28 -24.17 52.06 -19.95
CA SER A 28 -24.34 51.14 -18.84
C SER A 28 -25.46 50.14 -19.16
N LEU A 29 -25.14 48.98 -19.72
CA LEU A 29 -26.07 47.84 -19.72
C LEU A 29 -26.19 47.31 -18.28
N SER A 30 -27.35 47.54 -17.66
CA SER A 30 -27.76 46.84 -16.44
C SER A 30 -28.04 45.38 -16.75
N ALA A 31 -27.03 44.53 -16.61
CA ALA A 31 -27.19 43.09 -16.59
C ALA A 31 -27.50 42.64 -15.16
N CYS A 32 -28.75 42.25 -14.90
CA CYS A 32 -29.10 41.35 -13.80
C CYS A 32 -28.50 39.97 -14.11
N GLY A 33 -27.22 39.78 -13.80
CA GLY A 33 -26.51 38.52 -13.95
C GLY A 33 -26.09 38.01 -12.59
N ARG A 34 -26.79 36.96 -12.12
CA ARG A 34 -26.47 36.08 -10.98
C ARG A 34 -25.01 36.22 -10.50
N ALA A 35 -24.83 36.59 -9.24
CA ALA A 35 -23.56 36.43 -8.56
C ALA A 35 -23.05 34.99 -8.80
N PRO A 36 -21.79 34.79 -9.21
CA PRO A 36 -21.21 33.46 -9.27
C PRO A 36 -21.38 32.85 -7.89
N ALA A 37 -22.02 31.66 -7.84
CA ALA A 37 -22.07 30.88 -6.62
C ALA A 37 -20.62 30.75 -6.13
N THR A 38 -20.32 31.34 -4.99
CA THR A 38 -19.11 31.03 -4.23
C THR A 38 -19.15 29.52 -4.03
N THR A 39 -18.27 28.81 -4.72
CA THR A 39 -17.97 27.42 -4.42
C THR A 39 -17.67 27.39 -2.94
N ALA A 40 -18.53 26.72 -2.17
CA ALA A 40 -18.28 26.48 -0.77
C ALA A 40 -16.88 25.86 -0.68
N ALA A 41 -15.99 26.50 0.09
CA ALA A 41 -14.66 25.96 0.33
C ALA A 41 -14.85 24.53 0.84
N THR A 42 -14.27 23.57 0.13
CA THR A 42 -14.20 22.18 0.58
C THR A 42 -13.70 22.20 2.02
N PRO A 43 -14.39 21.55 2.97
CA PRO A 43 -13.88 21.43 4.33
C PRO A 43 -12.42 20.95 4.28
N PRO A 44 -11.50 21.53 5.06
CA PRO A 44 -10.15 21.03 5.11
C PRO A 44 -10.20 19.53 5.41
N ALA A 45 -9.51 18.74 4.58
CA ALA A 45 -9.45 17.30 4.80
C ALA A 45 -8.95 17.06 6.23
N ASP A 46 -9.67 16.20 6.95
CA ASP A 46 -9.22 15.74 8.26
C ASP A 46 -7.97 14.87 8.05
N ASN A 47 -6.81 15.52 8.09
CA ASN A 47 -5.50 14.90 7.89
C ASN A 47 -5.09 13.98 9.06
N SER A 48 -5.99 13.69 10.01
CA SER A 48 -5.75 12.73 11.09
C SER A 48 -6.27 11.32 10.78
N LYS A 49 -7.01 11.14 9.68
CA LYS A 49 -7.66 9.88 9.29
C LYS A 49 -7.01 9.21 8.08
N LEU A 50 -7.20 7.90 7.96
CA LEU A 50 -6.77 7.09 6.82
C LEU A 50 -7.57 7.50 5.57
N GLN A 51 -6.94 8.18 4.62
CA GLN A 51 -7.61 8.61 3.40
C GLN A 51 -7.60 7.48 2.37
N THR A 52 -8.77 6.94 2.04
CA THR A 52 -8.89 5.81 1.10
C THR A 52 -8.81 6.27 -0.35
N LEU A 53 -8.02 5.53 -1.12
CA LEU A 53 -7.76 5.79 -2.53
C LEU A 53 -8.37 4.73 -3.46
N GLY A 54 -8.83 3.61 -2.90
CA GLY A 54 -9.46 2.52 -3.65
C GLY A 54 -9.12 1.16 -3.08
N VAL A 55 -9.59 0.12 -3.76
CA VAL A 55 -9.33 -1.28 -3.41
C VAL A 55 -8.55 -1.93 -4.55
N VAL A 56 -7.56 -2.74 -4.21
CA VAL A 56 -6.77 -3.52 -5.16
C VAL A 56 -6.84 -5.00 -4.81
N GLU A 57 -6.97 -5.82 -5.83
CA GLU A 57 -6.80 -7.27 -5.75
C GLU A 57 -5.42 -7.63 -6.31
N VAL A 58 -4.60 -8.29 -5.50
CA VAL A 58 -3.28 -8.79 -5.90
C VAL A 58 -3.37 -10.29 -6.07
N THR A 59 -3.04 -10.79 -7.26
CA THR A 59 -3.02 -12.22 -7.57
C THR A 59 -1.60 -12.71 -7.71
N ILE A 60 -1.27 -13.82 -7.07
CA ILE A 60 -0.02 -14.56 -7.25
C ILE A 60 -0.38 -15.92 -7.85
N SER A 61 0.32 -16.34 -8.90
CA SER A 61 0.08 -17.61 -9.60
C SER A 61 1.38 -18.27 -10.04
N GLY A 62 1.34 -19.57 -10.35
CA GLY A 62 2.55 -20.30 -10.70
C GLY A 62 3.39 -20.72 -9.50
N ILE A 63 2.82 -20.71 -8.29
CA ILE A 63 3.54 -21.05 -7.06
C ILE A 63 3.98 -22.51 -7.13
N GLY A 64 5.29 -22.74 -7.05
CA GLY A 64 5.88 -24.08 -7.20
C GLY A 64 5.96 -24.60 -8.64
N GLY A 65 5.54 -23.80 -9.62
CA GLY A 65 5.71 -24.08 -11.05
C GLY A 65 6.90 -23.32 -11.67
N PRO A 66 7.16 -23.53 -12.98
CA PRO A 66 8.29 -22.89 -13.68
C PRO A 66 8.08 -21.41 -13.97
N GLN A 67 6.82 -20.92 -13.91
CA GLN A 67 6.46 -19.54 -14.22
C GLN A 67 5.68 -18.91 -13.08
N LEU A 68 6.40 -18.43 -12.07
CA LEU A 68 5.83 -17.64 -10.98
C LEU A 68 5.49 -16.23 -11.48
N ARG A 69 4.26 -15.78 -11.26
CA ARG A 69 3.76 -14.47 -11.69
C ARG A 69 2.97 -13.79 -10.58
N SER A 70 2.93 -12.47 -10.64
CA SER A 70 2.04 -11.66 -9.84
C SER A 70 1.40 -10.56 -10.70
N SER A 71 0.19 -10.17 -10.35
CA SER A 71 -0.55 -9.08 -10.97
C SER A 71 -1.39 -8.34 -9.93
N ALA A 72 -1.72 -7.10 -10.22
CA ALA A 72 -2.58 -6.27 -9.41
C ALA A 72 -3.70 -5.69 -10.28
N ARG A 73 -4.91 -5.65 -9.76
CA ARG A 73 -6.08 -5.07 -10.44
C ARG A 73 -6.83 -4.18 -9.47
N LEU A 74 -7.02 -2.91 -9.84
CA LEU A 74 -7.91 -2.03 -9.10
C LEU A 74 -9.35 -2.50 -9.25
N LEU A 75 -10.04 -2.61 -8.12
CA LEU A 75 -11.47 -2.84 -8.09
C LEU A 75 -12.16 -1.49 -8.03
N ARG A 76 -13.11 -1.27 -8.94
CA ARG A 76 -13.95 -0.07 -8.91
C ARG A 76 -15.01 -0.29 -7.84
N PRO A 77 -15.03 0.50 -6.76
CA PRO A 77 -16.12 0.40 -5.82
C PRO A 77 -17.42 0.86 -6.49
N ALA A 78 -18.52 0.18 -6.17
CA ALA A 78 -19.85 0.53 -6.66
C ALA A 78 -20.42 1.75 -5.92
N TRP A 79 -19.69 2.86 -5.91
CA TRP A 79 -20.12 4.07 -5.23
C TRP A 79 -21.22 4.79 -6.02
N PRO A 80 -22.35 5.14 -5.37
CA PRO A 80 -23.45 5.85 -6.03
C PRO A 80 -23.19 7.34 -6.29
N LEU A 81 -21.99 7.86 -5.96
CA LEU A 81 -21.63 9.26 -6.11
C LEU A 81 -20.48 9.41 -7.11
N ALA A 82 -20.84 9.75 -8.35
CA ALA A 82 -19.89 10.23 -9.34
C ALA A 82 -19.43 11.65 -8.95
N LEU A 83 -18.40 11.76 -8.11
CA LEU A 83 -17.68 13.01 -7.95
C LEU A 83 -16.64 13.11 -9.08
N PRO A 84 -16.70 14.13 -9.95
CA PRO A 84 -15.90 14.22 -11.17
C PRO A 84 -14.39 14.42 -10.96
N GLU A 85 -13.89 14.46 -9.72
CA GLU A 85 -12.53 14.94 -9.42
C GLU A 85 -11.61 13.95 -8.70
N GLN A 86 -11.88 12.64 -8.71
CA GLN A 86 -11.02 11.70 -7.98
C GLN A 86 -10.43 10.60 -8.86
N ALA A 87 -9.32 10.98 -9.49
CA ALA A 87 -8.24 10.09 -9.95
C ALA A 87 -7.54 9.43 -8.74
N ALA A 88 -8.30 8.72 -7.91
CA ALA A 88 -7.81 8.00 -6.75
C ALA A 88 -7.48 6.55 -7.15
N GLY A 89 -6.26 6.11 -6.83
CA GLY A 89 -5.76 4.80 -7.25
C GLY A 89 -4.24 4.73 -7.12
N LEU A 90 -3.68 3.60 -7.54
CA LEU A 90 -2.24 3.42 -7.76
C LEU A 90 -2.08 2.56 -9.01
N ASP A 91 -1.03 2.83 -9.78
CA ASP A 91 -0.63 1.95 -10.88
C ASP A 91 0.49 1.03 -10.36
N LEU A 92 0.23 -0.28 -10.36
CA LEU A 92 1.12 -1.30 -9.83
C LEU A 92 1.63 -2.19 -10.95
N GLN A 93 2.95 -2.22 -11.11
CA GLN A 93 3.63 -3.10 -12.06
C GLN A 93 4.43 -4.16 -11.31
N ALA A 94 4.20 -5.43 -11.60
CA ALA A 94 4.97 -6.52 -11.00
C ALA A 94 6.47 -6.35 -11.30
N LEU A 95 7.29 -6.39 -10.25
CA LEU A 95 8.74 -6.28 -10.33
C LEU A 95 9.38 -7.65 -10.18
N SER A 96 9.00 -8.38 -9.13
CA SER A 96 9.53 -9.71 -8.85
C SER A 96 8.57 -10.49 -7.98
N THR A 97 8.68 -11.80 -8.03
CA THR A 97 7.99 -12.69 -7.08
C THR A 97 9.01 -13.72 -6.61
N SER A 98 9.03 -14.04 -5.32
CA SER A 98 9.91 -15.04 -4.73
C SER A 98 9.11 -16.05 -3.92
N VAL A 99 9.57 -17.30 -3.96
CA VAL A 99 9.01 -18.40 -3.18
C VAL A 99 10.14 -19.27 -2.68
N PHE A 100 10.11 -19.64 -1.40
CA PHE A 100 10.96 -20.71 -0.88
C PHE A 100 10.23 -21.43 0.26
N ASN A 101 10.66 -22.66 0.53
CA ASN A 101 10.15 -23.46 1.63
C ASN A 101 11.18 -23.55 2.75
N LEU A 102 10.71 -23.64 3.98
CA LEU A 102 11.49 -23.93 5.16
C LEU A 102 10.83 -25.07 5.94
N GLY A 103 11.60 -25.97 6.52
CA GLY A 103 11.07 -27.13 7.24
C GLY A 103 10.57 -28.26 6.34
N SER A 104 9.81 -29.20 6.91
CA SER A 104 9.34 -30.40 6.20
C SER A 104 7.82 -30.47 6.13
N ARG A 105 7.29 -30.70 4.92
CA ARG A 105 5.86 -30.77 4.63
C ARG A 105 5.12 -31.78 5.50
N ASN A 106 5.59 -33.02 5.50
CA ASN A 106 4.88 -34.14 6.14
C ASN A 106 5.19 -34.25 7.65
N ALA A 107 6.03 -33.37 8.17
CA ALA A 107 6.31 -33.25 9.61
C ALA A 107 5.45 -32.17 10.30
N GLY A 108 4.59 -31.45 9.56
CA GLY A 108 3.75 -30.38 10.10
C GLY A 108 4.48 -29.08 10.45
N THR A 109 5.79 -29.01 10.21
CA THR A 109 6.63 -27.84 10.50
C THR A 109 6.99 -27.02 9.25
N GLY A 110 6.56 -27.49 8.08
CA GLY A 110 6.87 -26.87 6.80
C GLY A 110 6.12 -25.56 6.58
N GLU A 111 6.85 -24.51 6.21
CA GLU A 111 6.29 -23.22 5.80
C GLU A 111 6.79 -22.86 4.40
N ARG A 112 5.93 -22.19 3.63
CA ARG A 112 6.26 -21.56 2.36
C ARG A 112 6.19 -20.06 2.52
N TYR A 113 7.30 -19.38 2.27
CA TYR A 113 7.38 -17.92 2.20
C TYR A 113 7.14 -17.49 0.75
N ILE A 114 6.25 -16.52 0.56
CA ILE A 114 5.86 -15.99 -0.74
C ILE A 114 5.91 -14.47 -0.65
N ALA A 115 6.65 -13.83 -1.55
CA ALA A 115 6.65 -12.37 -1.66
C ALA A 115 6.44 -11.94 -3.11
N ALA A 116 5.55 -10.97 -3.32
CA ALA A 116 5.38 -10.28 -4.58
C ALA A 116 5.75 -8.81 -4.40
N THR A 117 6.73 -8.35 -5.17
CA THR A 117 7.18 -6.96 -5.17
C THR A 117 6.61 -6.25 -6.39
N PHE A 118 6.06 -5.06 -6.16
CA PHE A 118 5.54 -4.19 -7.21
C PHE A 118 6.28 -2.86 -7.23
N LYS A 119 6.50 -2.35 -8.44
CA LYS A 119 6.73 -0.92 -8.67
C LYS A 119 5.40 -0.20 -8.54
N VAL A 120 5.40 0.99 -7.93
CA VAL A 120 4.21 1.79 -7.67
C VAL A 120 4.36 3.16 -8.29
N ARG A 121 3.38 3.56 -9.10
CA ARG A 121 3.29 4.89 -9.70
C ARG A 121 2.08 5.61 -9.14
N ASN A 122 2.28 6.89 -8.81
CA ASN A 122 1.23 7.75 -8.31
C ASN A 122 0.28 8.15 -9.46
N ALA A 123 -0.77 7.36 -9.63
CA ALA A 123 -1.73 7.48 -10.72
C ALA A 123 -3.17 7.44 -10.21
N GLY A 124 -4.12 7.84 -11.05
CA GLY A 124 -5.53 7.58 -10.86
C GLY A 124 -5.94 6.17 -11.29
N SER A 125 -7.21 5.83 -11.06
CA SER A 125 -7.78 4.53 -11.42
C SER A 125 -7.80 4.23 -12.92
N ASP A 126 -7.63 5.25 -13.76
CA ASP A 126 -7.54 5.17 -15.22
C ASP A 126 -6.09 5.17 -15.74
N GLY A 127 -5.10 5.14 -14.84
CA GLY A 127 -3.67 5.17 -15.17
C GLY A 127 -3.12 6.58 -15.47
N THR A 128 -3.95 7.62 -15.44
CA THR A 128 -3.49 9.01 -15.55
C THR A 128 -2.63 9.39 -14.35
N ALA A 129 -1.63 10.26 -14.54
CA ALA A 129 -0.77 10.68 -13.44
C ALA A 129 -1.60 11.48 -12.41
N SER A 130 -1.42 11.20 -11.11
CA SER A 130 -2.11 12.00 -10.09
C SER A 130 -1.43 13.36 -9.94
N SER A 131 -2.22 14.45 -9.95
CA SER A 131 -1.72 15.82 -9.74
C SER A 131 -1.33 16.12 -8.30
N VAL A 132 -1.65 15.22 -7.36
CA VAL A 132 -1.41 15.38 -5.93
C VAL A 132 -0.31 14.42 -5.51
N ALA A 133 0.74 14.94 -4.86
CA ALA A 133 1.76 14.10 -4.25
C ALA A 133 1.15 13.31 -3.09
N ARG A 134 1.53 12.04 -2.95
CA ARG A 134 0.95 11.16 -1.93
C ARG A 134 2.04 10.63 -1.03
N SER A 135 1.80 10.64 0.26
CA SER A 135 2.76 10.21 1.27
C SER A 135 2.21 9.08 2.13
N ASN A 136 3.11 8.23 2.61
CA ASN A 136 2.84 7.15 3.54
C ASN A 136 1.67 6.25 3.09
N LEU A 137 1.72 5.87 1.81
CA LEU A 137 0.72 4.99 1.21
C LEU A 137 0.83 3.58 1.79
N THR A 138 -0.28 3.01 2.23
CA THR A 138 -0.35 1.64 2.77
C THR A 138 -1.45 0.84 2.09
N LEU A 139 -1.14 -0.42 1.76
CA LEU A 139 -2.09 -1.42 1.30
C LEU A 139 -2.54 -2.25 2.50
N ILE A 140 -3.67 -1.89 3.10
CA ILE A 140 -4.21 -2.57 4.29
C ILE A 140 -5.09 -3.74 3.85
N ALA A 141 -4.85 -4.93 4.40
CA ALA A 141 -5.59 -6.13 4.03
C ALA A 141 -7.08 -6.01 4.37
N ALA A 142 -7.93 -6.50 3.48
CA ALA A 142 -9.38 -6.45 3.64
C ALA A 142 -10.06 -7.73 3.16
N SER A 143 -11.25 -8.00 3.69
CA SER A 143 -12.13 -9.08 3.25
C SER A 143 -13.27 -8.51 2.41
N SER A 144 -13.79 -9.27 1.46
CA SER A 144 -15.04 -8.96 0.76
C SER A 144 -16.06 -10.08 0.98
N ALA A 145 -17.24 -9.96 0.39
CA ALA A 145 -18.22 -11.04 0.36
C ALA A 145 -17.74 -12.26 -0.45
N SER A 146 -16.77 -12.10 -1.34
CA SER A 146 -16.14 -13.20 -2.09
C SER A 146 -14.91 -13.79 -1.39
N ALA A 147 -14.55 -13.28 -0.21
CA ALA A 147 -13.42 -13.79 0.53
C ALA A 147 -13.65 -15.22 1.03
N GLN A 148 -12.61 -16.04 0.90
CA GLN A 148 -12.54 -17.39 1.44
C GLN A 148 -12.43 -17.30 2.97
N ASP A 149 -13.39 -17.90 3.67
CA ASP A 149 -13.34 -18.10 5.13
C ASP A 149 -13.15 -16.80 5.94
N SER A 150 -13.75 -15.70 5.45
CA SER A 150 -13.67 -14.36 6.05
C SER A 150 -12.22 -13.87 6.25
N SER A 151 -11.33 -14.21 5.32
CA SER A 151 -9.92 -13.77 5.30
C SER A 151 -9.69 -12.66 4.28
N ALA A 152 -8.44 -12.22 4.11
CA ALA A 152 -8.09 -11.33 3.00
C ALA A 152 -8.01 -12.04 1.63
N ILE A 153 -8.20 -13.36 1.57
CA ILE A 153 -8.04 -14.15 0.36
C ILE A 153 -9.37 -14.22 -0.41
N SER A 154 -9.44 -13.71 -1.64
CA SER A 154 -10.65 -13.76 -2.48
C SER A 154 -10.76 -15.03 -3.31
N ALA A 155 -9.63 -15.64 -3.67
CA ALA A 155 -9.58 -16.88 -4.46
C ALA A 155 -8.34 -17.68 -4.12
N MET A 156 -8.44 -19.02 -4.17
CA MET A 156 -7.30 -19.91 -3.94
C MET A 156 -7.47 -21.21 -4.72
N LYS A 157 -6.46 -21.61 -5.50
CA LYS A 157 -6.47 -22.79 -6.37
C LYS A 157 -5.21 -23.62 -6.21
N THR A 158 -5.36 -24.94 -6.28
CA THR A 158 -4.27 -25.91 -6.45
C THR A 158 -3.75 -25.90 -7.89
N PHE A 159 -2.68 -26.66 -8.13
CA PHE A 159 -2.06 -26.79 -9.46
C PHE A 159 -3.03 -27.32 -10.53
N ASP A 160 -3.89 -28.26 -10.17
CA ASP A 160 -4.93 -28.83 -11.06
C ASP A 160 -6.16 -27.93 -11.24
N GLY A 161 -6.12 -26.70 -10.73
CA GLY A 161 -7.21 -25.72 -10.83
C GLY A 161 -8.39 -26.00 -9.90
N THR A 162 -8.32 -27.03 -9.05
CA THR A 162 -9.34 -27.29 -8.04
C THR A 162 -9.31 -26.23 -6.94
N SER A 163 -10.47 -25.97 -6.32
CA SER A 163 -10.53 -25.05 -5.18
C SER A 163 -9.84 -25.67 -3.97
N ILE A 164 -9.05 -24.86 -3.27
CA ILE A 164 -8.44 -25.28 -2.01
C ILE A 164 -9.46 -25.20 -0.87
N ASN A 165 -9.29 -26.05 0.15
CA ASN A 165 -10.07 -25.98 1.39
C ASN A 165 -10.04 -24.55 1.97
N THR A 166 -11.21 -23.97 2.23
CA THR A 166 -11.34 -22.57 2.67
C THR A 166 -10.58 -22.29 3.96
N GLY A 167 -10.45 -23.27 4.86
CA GLY A 167 -9.70 -23.16 6.11
C GLY A 167 -8.22 -22.84 5.93
N LEU A 168 -7.60 -23.20 4.79
CA LEU A 168 -6.21 -22.84 4.50
C LEU A 168 -6.03 -21.32 4.42
N ALA A 169 -7.03 -20.59 3.91
CA ALA A 169 -6.98 -19.14 3.78
C ALA A 169 -6.75 -18.44 5.13
N ARG A 170 -7.33 -18.96 6.21
CA ARG A 170 -7.19 -18.41 7.57
C ARG A 170 -5.82 -18.63 8.20
N SER A 171 -5.04 -19.56 7.65
CA SER A 171 -3.69 -19.90 8.11
C SER A 171 -2.57 -19.19 7.34
N ILE A 172 -2.92 -18.40 6.32
CA ILE A 172 -1.97 -17.51 5.65
C ILE A 172 -1.66 -16.35 6.60
N LEU A 173 -0.39 -16.18 6.94
CA LEU A 173 0.06 -15.16 7.88
C LEU A 173 0.94 -14.12 7.16
N PRO A 174 0.72 -12.82 7.38
CA PRO A 174 1.55 -11.79 6.77
C PRO A 174 2.93 -11.70 7.42
N THR A 175 3.94 -11.31 6.64
CA THR A 175 5.33 -11.15 7.09
C THR A 175 6.00 -10.00 6.34
N HIS A 176 7.22 -9.60 6.73
CA HIS A 176 8.11 -8.90 5.78
C HIS A 176 8.51 -9.83 4.64
N ALA A 177 9.01 -9.30 3.53
CA ALA A 177 9.60 -10.16 2.51
C ALA A 177 10.84 -10.85 3.07
N MET A 178 10.91 -12.17 2.88
CA MET A 178 11.98 -13.01 3.38
C MET A 178 12.81 -13.56 2.22
N VAL A 179 14.05 -13.94 2.51
CA VAL A 179 14.91 -14.74 1.64
C VAL A 179 15.41 -15.97 2.40
N PHE A 180 15.64 -17.06 1.68
CA PHE A 180 16.30 -18.21 2.24
C PHE A 180 17.78 -17.94 2.39
N GLN A 181 18.33 -18.14 3.59
CA GLN A 181 19.76 -18.06 3.86
C GLN A 181 20.33 -19.48 3.97
N PRO A 182 21.06 -19.98 2.95
CA PRO A 182 21.56 -21.35 2.95
C PRO A 182 22.53 -21.65 4.09
N SER A 183 23.35 -20.67 4.49
CA SER A 183 24.38 -20.85 5.52
C SER A 183 23.81 -21.14 6.91
N SER A 184 22.60 -20.67 7.20
CA SER A 184 21.91 -20.91 8.48
C SER A 184 20.66 -21.77 8.32
N SER A 185 20.32 -22.18 7.09
CA SER A 185 19.06 -22.86 6.75
C SER A 185 17.85 -22.16 7.37
N ALA A 186 17.80 -20.83 7.27
CA ALA A 186 16.80 -19.99 7.92
C ALA A 186 16.18 -19.00 6.94
N ALA A 187 14.97 -18.52 7.26
CA ALA A 187 14.39 -17.36 6.62
C ALA A 187 14.98 -16.09 7.26
N THR A 188 15.60 -15.22 6.45
CA THR A 188 16.09 -13.91 6.88
C THR A 188 15.39 -12.80 6.10
N LEU A 189 15.46 -11.56 6.59
CA LEU A 189 14.82 -10.44 5.91
C LEU A 189 15.42 -10.23 4.52
N SER A 190 14.54 -10.01 3.54
CA SER A 190 14.95 -9.50 2.23
C SER A 190 15.24 -8.01 2.35
N SER A 191 16.50 -7.62 2.10
CA SER A 191 16.90 -6.21 2.15
C SER A 191 16.01 -5.36 1.23
N GLY A 192 15.37 -4.34 1.82
CA GLY A 192 14.47 -3.46 1.12
C GLY A 192 13.06 -4.02 0.87
N GLY A 193 12.70 -5.13 1.53
CA GLY A 193 11.38 -5.74 1.54
C GLY A 193 10.69 -5.67 2.91
N GLU A 194 11.14 -4.77 3.78
CA GLU A 194 10.64 -4.55 5.13
C GLU A 194 9.34 -3.71 5.14
N ASP A 195 8.37 -4.08 4.31
CA ASP A 195 7.18 -3.24 4.05
C ASP A 195 5.95 -3.59 4.90
N PHE A 196 5.93 -4.73 5.57
CA PHE A 196 4.87 -5.13 6.51
C PHE A 196 4.65 -4.10 7.61
N GLN A 197 3.38 -3.79 7.87
CA GLN A 197 2.94 -2.83 8.87
C GLN A 197 1.74 -3.37 9.62
N VAL A 198 1.72 -3.19 10.94
CA VAL A 198 0.57 -3.54 11.78
C VAL A 198 -0.09 -2.29 12.36
N PHE A 199 -1.36 -2.45 12.67
CA PHE A 199 -2.22 -1.46 13.32
C PHE A 199 -2.84 -2.09 14.56
N SER A 200 -3.39 -1.28 15.45
CA SER A 200 -4.36 -1.75 16.44
C SER A 200 -5.74 -1.89 15.79
N GLU A 201 -6.61 -2.74 16.34
CA GLU A 201 -8.00 -2.84 15.88
C GLU A 201 -8.74 -1.48 15.99
N ALA A 202 -8.37 -0.66 16.97
CA ALA A 202 -8.94 0.67 17.15
C ALA A 202 -8.54 1.66 16.05
N GLU A 203 -7.41 1.44 15.35
CA GLU A 203 -6.95 2.30 14.27
C GLU A 203 -7.62 1.99 12.94
N ILE A 204 -8.06 0.74 12.75
CA ILE A 204 -8.70 0.27 11.51
C ILE A 204 -10.23 0.20 11.61
N THR A 205 -10.87 0.88 12.56
CA THR A 205 -12.32 1.01 12.60
C THR A 205 -12.85 1.94 11.49
N PRO A 206 -14.08 1.75 10.98
CA PRO A 206 -14.60 2.53 9.84
C PRO A 206 -14.51 4.05 10.00
N ASN A 207 -14.76 4.57 11.20
CA ASN A 207 -14.73 6.00 11.52
C ASN A 207 -13.33 6.66 11.42
N ASN A 208 -12.26 5.87 11.35
CA ASN A 208 -10.90 6.36 11.13
C ASN A 208 -10.53 6.42 9.64
N PHE A 209 -11.43 5.98 8.76
CA PHE A 209 -11.26 6.15 7.33
C PHE A 209 -12.01 7.38 6.86
N THR A 210 -11.44 8.06 5.87
CA THR A 210 -12.15 9.05 5.07
C THR A 210 -12.05 8.68 3.61
N HIS A 211 -13.09 9.02 2.86
CA HIS A 211 -13.04 9.02 1.42
C HIS A 211 -13.47 10.40 0.92
N ALA A 212 -12.68 11.04 0.06
CA ALA A 212 -12.97 12.39 -0.41
C ALA A 212 -13.19 13.43 0.72
N GLY A 213 -12.54 13.26 1.88
CA GLY A 213 -12.75 14.11 3.06
C GLY A 213 -14.03 13.79 3.85
N VAL A 214 -14.83 12.82 3.43
CA VAL A 214 -16.02 12.34 4.14
C VAL A 214 -15.63 11.15 5.01
N ALA A 215 -15.91 11.22 6.31
CA ALA A 215 -15.69 10.11 7.23
C ALA A 215 -16.61 8.94 6.90
N LEU A 216 -16.07 7.72 6.95
CA LEU A 216 -16.85 6.52 6.68
C LEU A 216 -17.58 6.04 7.94
N THR A 217 -18.71 5.40 7.74
CA THR A 217 -19.56 4.90 8.83
C THR A 217 -19.58 3.37 8.88
N SER A 218 -19.25 2.72 7.76
CA SER A 218 -19.19 1.27 7.65
C SER A 218 -18.08 0.81 6.69
N TYR A 219 -17.64 -0.45 6.81
CA TYR A 219 -16.76 -1.04 5.81
C TYR A 219 -17.43 -1.23 4.45
N ALA A 220 -18.77 -1.31 4.40
CA ALA A 220 -19.50 -1.39 3.14
C ALA A 220 -19.30 -0.12 2.28
N ASP A 221 -19.02 1.02 2.91
CA ASP A 221 -18.65 2.27 2.22
C ASP A 221 -17.35 2.11 1.40
N LEU A 222 -16.49 1.16 1.76
CA LEU A 222 -15.27 0.79 1.04
C LEU A 222 -15.48 -0.37 0.05
N GLY A 223 -16.68 -0.95 -0.03
CA GLY A 223 -16.96 -2.16 -0.80
C GLY A 223 -16.34 -3.43 -0.22
N VAL A 224 -16.00 -3.43 1.07
CA VAL A 224 -15.41 -4.57 1.79
C VAL A 224 -16.28 -4.95 2.99
N THR A 225 -16.11 -6.17 3.51
CA THR A 225 -16.85 -6.64 4.69
C THR A 225 -16.10 -6.32 5.99
N THR A 226 -14.77 -6.32 5.97
CA THR A 226 -13.92 -5.89 7.07
C THR A 226 -12.54 -5.50 6.56
N VAL A 227 -11.84 -4.68 7.34
CA VAL A 227 -10.40 -4.45 7.23
C VAL A 227 -9.69 -5.26 8.33
N PHE A 228 -8.47 -5.70 8.07
CA PHE A 228 -7.60 -6.37 9.03
C PHE A 228 -6.49 -5.42 9.49
N PRO A 229 -6.02 -5.50 10.76
CA PRO A 229 -5.03 -4.60 11.34
C PRO A 229 -3.59 -4.85 10.83
N TYR A 230 -3.42 -5.13 9.53
CA TYR A 230 -2.12 -5.29 8.91
C TYR A 230 -2.14 -4.88 7.43
N GLY A 231 -0.97 -4.53 6.90
CA GLY A 231 -0.80 -4.12 5.51
C GLY A 231 0.66 -4.02 5.09
N TYR A 232 0.88 -3.40 3.93
CA TYR A 232 2.21 -3.19 3.35
C TYR A 232 2.37 -1.75 2.89
N VAL A 233 3.43 -1.09 3.35
CA VAL A 233 3.66 0.33 3.12
C VAL A 233 4.51 0.52 1.87
N VAL A 234 4.06 1.42 1.00
CA VAL A 234 4.83 1.84 -0.17
C VAL A 234 6.01 2.70 0.28
N ARG A 235 7.18 2.39 -0.29
CA ARG A 235 8.44 3.10 -0.09
C ARG A 235 8.86 3.74 -1.40
N ASN A 236 9.55 4.85 -1.33
CA ASN A 236 10.19 5.51 -2.46
C ASN A 236 11.70 5.17 -2.43
N PRO A 237 12.15 4.09 -3.10
CA PRO A 237 13.56 3.75 -3.17
C PRO A 237 14.40 4.72 -4.02
N THR A 238 13.78 5.60 -4.82
CA THR A 238 14.49 6.58 -5.66
C THR A 238 14.72 7.91 -4.91
N ALA A 239 14.08 8.09 -3.75
CA ALA A 239 14.29 9.25 -2.89
C ALA A 239 15.76 9.30 -2.41
N PRO A 240 16.41 10.47 -2.43
CA PRO A 240 17.73 10.66 -1.85
C PRO A 240 17.78 10.24 -0.38
N ALA A 241 18.96 9.82 0.09
CA ALA A 241 19.17 9.57 1.52
C ALA A 241 18.85 10.84 2.34
N GLY A 242 18.01 10.70 3.37
CA GLY A 242 17.52 11.83 4.18
C GLY A 242 16.32 12.59 3.61
N ALA A 243 15.82 12.24 2.42
CA ALA A 243 14.55 12.74 1.90
C ALA A 243 13.36 11.88 2.37
N ALA A 244 12.13 12.35 2.11
CA ALA A 244 10.90 11.64 2.47
C ALA A 244 10.75 10.32 1.67
N GLN A 245 11.34 9.23 2.19
CA GLN A 245 11.32 7.88 1.59
C GLN A 245 9.90 7.24 1.52
N ARG A 246 8.86 7.97 1.91
CA ARG A 246 7.45 7.55 1.87
C ARG A 246 6.59 8.44 0.97
N THR A 247 7.18 9.38 0.22
CA THR A 247 6.43 10.30 -0.66
C THR A 247 6.62 9.93 -2.12
N LEU A 248 5.51 9.82 -2.86
CA LEU A 248 5.49 9.74 -4.32
C LEU A 248 5.11 11.10 -4.89
N SER A 249 5.89 11.55 -5.88
CA SER A 249 5.72 12.86 -6.50
C SER A 249 4.37 13.01 -7.21
N ALA A 250 3.90 14.24 -7.32
CA ALA A 250 2.80 14.59 -8.22
C ALA A 250 3.25 14.48 -9.69
N ASN A 251 2.30 14.20 -10.57
CA ASN A 251 2.47 14.16 -12.02
C ASN A 251 3.64 13.28 -12.51
N PRO A 252 3.80 12.02 -12.05
CA PRO A 252 4.85 11.16 -12.58
C PRO A 252 4.65 10.90 -14.08
N ALA A 253 5.74 10.95 -14.85
CA ALA A 253 5.70 10.64 -16.26
C ALA A 253 5.14 9.23 -16.50
N ALA A 254 4.64 8.95 -17.71
CA ALA A 254 4.21 7.61 -18.07
C ALA A 254 5.36 6.61 -17.89
N GLY A 255 5.12 5.50 -17.20
CA GLY A 255 6.16 4.52 -16.89
C GLY A 255 7.17 4.92 -15.80
N GLN A 256 7.02 6.10 -15.18
CA GLN A 256 7.83 6.50 -14.03
C GLN A 256 7.23 5.93 -12.75
N TYR A 257 7.87 4.90 -12.20
CA TYR A 257 7.50 4.29 -10.93
C TYR A 257 8.53 4.64 -9.87
N ASP A 258 8.22 5.64 -9.05
CA ASP A 258 9.07 6.07 -7.95
C ASP A 258 8.89 5.17 -6.71
N GLY A 259 7.76 4.49 -6.59
CA GLY A 259 7.41 3.67 -5.45
C GLY A 259 7.75 2.18 -5.63
N ARG A 260 7.86 1.50 -4.50
CA ARG A 260 8.00 0.05 -4.39
C ARG A 260 7.21 -0.45 -3.18
N VAL A 261 6.62 -1.64 -3.28
CA VAL A 261 6.03 -2.34 -2.13
C VAL A 261 6.22 -3.85 -2.30
N ALA A 262 6.58 -4.54 -1.23
CA ALA A 262 6.68 -5.99 -1.15
C ALA A 262 5.55 -6.55 -0.27
N LEU A 263 4.63 -7.27 -0.90
CA LEU A 263 3.55 -7.99 -0.21
C LEU A 263 4.03 -9.40 0.06
N ALA A 264 4.11 -9.79 1.33
CA ALA A 264 4.73 -11.04 1.71
C ALA A 264 3.94 -11.81 2.77
N VAL A 265 3.76 -13.09 2.53
CA VAL A 265 3.04 -14.00 3.42
C VAL A 265 3.82 -15.28 3.63
N LYS A 266 3.53 -15.96 4.73
CA LYS A 266 3.90 -17.36 4.94
C LYS A 266 2.65 -18.23 4.98
N VAL A 267 2.76 -19.42 4.40
CA VAL A 267 1.68 -20.40 4.28
C VAL A 267 2.19 -21.74 4.80
N PRO A 268 1.45 -22.45 5.66
CA PRO A 268 1.84 -23.80 6.05
C PRO A 268 1.80 -24.75 4.84
N LEU A 269 2.85 -25.55 4.67
CA LEU A 269 2.90 -26.57 3.63
C LEU A 269 1.82 -27.61 3.90
N GLN A 270 0.98 -27.87 2.90
CA GLN A 270 -0.10 -28.85 3.04
C GLN A 270 0.47 -30.27 2.89
N PRO A 271 -0.01 -31.28 3.64
CA PRO A 271 0.45 -32.64 3.43
C PRO A 271 0.17 -33.07 1.99
N ASP A 272 1.01 -33.93 1.42
CA ASP A 272 0.76 -34.45 0.07
C ASP A 272 -0.52 -35.31 0.05
N ASP A 273 -1.17 -35.36 -1.10
CA ASP A 273 -2.30 -36.24 -1.41
C ASP A 273 -1.77 -37.50 -2.10
N PRO A 274 -1.66 -38.64 -1.40
CA PRO A 274 -1.10 -39.86 -1.96
C PRO A 274 -1.96 -40.46 -3.09
N ALA A 275 -3.21 -40.01 -3.26
CA ALA A 275 -4.11 -40.48 -4.30
C ALA A 275 -3.92 -39.79 -5.66
N LYS A 276 -3.11 -38.73 -5.75
CA LYS A 276 -2.88 -37.98 -6.99
C LYS A 276 -1.51 -38.30 -7.60
N THR A 277 -1.51 -38.72 -8.86
CA THR A 277 -0.32 -38.96 -9.69
C THR A 277 -0.39 -38.13 -10.98
N PRO A 278 0.69 -37.47 -11.43
CA PRO A 278 2.06 -37.47 -10.89
C PRO A 278 2.21 -36.67 -9.57
N SER A 279 3.36 -36.77 -8.91
CA SER A 279 3.64 -36.15 -7.60
C SER A 279 3.50 -34.63 -7.56
N GLU A 280 3.53 -33.95 -8.72
CA GLU A 280 3.20 -32.53 -8.83
C GLU A 280 1.71 -32.25 -8.53
N GLY A 281 0.83 -33.19 -8.89
CA GLY A 281 -0.60 -33.17 -8.57
C GLY A 281 -0.91 -33.61 -7.13
N ALA A 282 0.00 -34.33 -6.47
CA ALA A 282 -0.13 -34.67 -5.05
C ALA A 282 -0.05 -33.45 -4.12
N LYS A 283 0.55 -32.34 -4.57
CA LYS A 283 0.71 -31.14 -3.74
C LYS A 283 -0.62 -30.40 -3.63
N ARG A 284 -1.11 -30.25 -2.40
CA ARG A 284 -2.32 -29.48 -2.06
C ARG A 284 -2.07 -28.01 -1.74
N ASP A 285 -0.83 -27.55 -1.91
CA ASP A 285 -0.51 -26.15 -1.67
C ASP A 285 -1.23 -25.23 -2.66
N PRO A 286 -1.41 -23.94 -2.30
CA PRO A 286 -1.78 -22.91 -3.25
C PRO A 286 -0.80 -22.85 -4.41
N PHE A 287 -1.33 -23.06 -5.62
CA PHE A 287 -0.67 -22.73 -6.88
C PHE A 287 -0.96 -21.28 -7.29
N SER A 288 -2.17 -20.81 -6.98
CA SER A 288 -2.53 -19.40 -7.08
C SER A 288 -3.44 -18.96 -5.94
N PHE A 289 -3.33 -17.69 -5.56
CA PHE A 289 -4.28 -17.03 -4.68
C PHE A 289 -4.36 -15.54 -4.97
N SER A 290 -5.47 -14.94 -4.57
CA SER A 290 -5.74 -13.51 -4.72
C SER A 290 -6.03 -12.89 -3.35
N MET A 291 -5.44 -11.74 -3.06
CA MET A 291 -5.61 -11.00 -1.81
C MET A 291 -6.19 -9.62 -2.07
N LEU A 292 -7.06 -9.15 -1.18
CA LEU A 292 -7.67 -7.84 -1.26
C LEU A 292 -7.01 -6.84 -0.29
N PHE A 293 -6.78 -5.62 -0.79
CA PHE A 293 -6.22 -4.54 -0.01
C PHE A 293 -6.97 -3.22 -0.26
N VAL A 294 -7.27 -2.49 0.80
CA VAL A 294 -7.65 -1.08 0.73
C VAL A 294 -6.37 -0.25 0.68
N ILE A 295 -6.26 0.62 -0.32
CA ILE A 295 -5.15 1.57 -0.44
C ILE A 295 -5.51 2.82 0.36
N VAL A 296 -4.63 3.22 1.27
CA VAL A 296 -4.80 4.43 2.06
C VAL A 296 -3.56 5.31 2.01
N ALA A 297 -3.74 6.62 2.09
CA ALA A 297 -2.73 7.52 2.63
C ALA A 297 -2.88 7.55 4.15
N ASP A 298 -1.86 7.09 4.85
CA ASP A 298 -1.85 7.01 6.31
C ASP A 298 -1.19 8.29 6.88
N PRO A 299 -1.87 9.06 7.74
CA PRO A 299 -1.29 10.27 8.31
C PRO A 299 -0.20 9.98 9.36
N THR A 300 -0.10 8.74 9.85
CA THR A 300 0.86 8.34 10.87
C THR A 300 1.95 7.46 10.28
N THR A 301 3.15 8.02 10.10
CA THR A 301 4.30 7.22 9.66
C THR A 301 4.74 6.26 10.77
N SER A 302 4.57 4.97 10.51
CA SER A 302 4.95 3.91 11.45
C SER A 302 5.92 2.93 10.82
N VAL A 303 6.73 2.27 11.63
CA VAL A 303 7.55 1.12 11.24
C VAL A 303 7.20 -0.05 12.14
N THR A 304 7.06 -1.24 11.56
CA THR A 304 6.80 -2.47 12.31
C THR A 304 8.04 -3.35 12.38
N GLN A 305 8.25 -3.99 13.53
CA GLN A 305 9.13 -5.15 13.64
C GLN A 305 8.31 -6.43 13.53
N SER A 306 8.52 -7.22 12.47
CA SER A 306 7.84 -8.50 12.30
C SER A 306 8.34 -9.56 13.29
N LEU A 307 7.58 -10.65 13.46
CA LEU A 307 7.99 -11.78 14.30
C LEU A 307 9.32 -12.39 13.85
N GLN A 308 9.54 -12.49 12.53
CA GLN A 308 10.76 -13.05 11.96
C GLN A 308 11.98 -12.12 12.12
N GLU A 309 11.75 -10.82 12.30
CA GLU A 309 12.82 -9.83 12.49
C GLU A 309 13.32 -9.77 13.95
N GLN A 310 12.49 -10.17 14.93
CA GLN A 310 12.83 -10.03 16.36
C GLN A 310 14.17 -10.67 16.74
N SER A 311 14.53 -11.80 16.11
CA SER A 311 15.80 -12.50 16.35
C SER A 311 17.03 -11.72 15.86
N GLN A 312 16.85 -10.70 15.03
CA GLN A 312 17.91 -9.86 14.46
C GLN A 312 18.16 -8.59 15.29
N GLY A 313 17.41 -8.40 16.39
CA GLY A 313 17.48 -7.23 17.25
C GLY A 313 16.76 -6.00 16.68
N ASN A 314 16.89 -4.87 17.39
CA ASN A 314 16.07 -3.68 17.14
C ASN A 314 16.79 -2.57 16.35
N THR A 315 18.11 -2.68 16.19
CA THR A 315 18.94 -1.61 15.58
C THR A 315 18.48 -1.29 14.16
N ALA A 316 18.23 -2.31 13.33
CA ALA A 316 17.77 -2.11 11.95
C ALA A 316 16.36 -1.50 11.91
N VAL A 317 15.47 -1.88 12.82
CA VAL A 317 14.11 -1.33 12.94
C VAL A 317 14.16 0.16 13.24
N TYR A 318 14.98 0.58 14.22
CA TYR A 318 15.13 1.99 14.57
C TYR A 318 15.83 2.79 13.49
N ALA A 319 16.81 2.20 12.79
CA ALA A 319 17.42 2.85 11.63
C ALA A 319 16.39 3.10 10.51
N ARG A 320 15.49 2.14 10.24
CA ARG A 320 14.37 2.32 9.31
C ARG A 320 13.41 3.40 9.80
N ALA A 321 13.04 3.40 11.08
CA ALA A 321 12.16 4.40 11.67
C ALA A 321 12.71 5.82 11.49
N THR A 322 14.00 6.03 11.79
CA THR A 322 14.68 7.31 11.55
C THR A 322 14.71 7.68 10.07
N GLY A 323 15.02 6.72 9.19
CA GLY A 323 15.13 6.96 7.75
C GLY A 323 13.83 7.41 7.07
N VAL A 324 12.67 7.10 7.68
CA VAL A 324 11.36 7.52 7.19
C VAL A 324 10.71 8.60 8.06
N ALA A 325 11.40 9.11 9.08
CA ALA A 325 10.86 10.01 10.10
C ALA A 325 9.55 9.48 10.72
N ALA A 326 9.56 8.20 11.13
CA ALA A 326 8.42 7.56 11.77
C ALA A 326 8.11 8.20 13.11
N THR A 327 6.83 8.34 13.43
CA THR A 327 6.35 8.76 14.75
C THR A 327 6.11 7.55 15.66
N ASN A 328 5.92 6.36 15.08
CA ASN A 328 5.72 5.13 15.84
C ASN A 328 6.64 3.99 15.37
N VAL A 329 7.09 3.20 16.34
CA VAL A 329 7.63 1.85 16.12
C VAL A 329 6.68 0.84 16.75
N ASN A 330 6.05 0.03 15.91
CA ASN A 330 5.17 -1.04 16.34
C ASN A 330 5.99 -2.31 16.52
N VAL A 331 6.01 -2.83 17.75
CA VAL A 331 6.62 -4.12 18.05
C VAL A 331 5.57 -5.13 18.42
N LEU A 332 5.81 -6.39 18.06
CA LEU A 332 4.98 -7.50 18.45
C LEU A 332 5.51 -8.15 19.74
N PRO A 333 4.68 -8.87 20.51
CA PRO A 333 5.14 -9.71 21.62
C PRO A 333 6.33 -10.58 21.24
N GLY A 334 7.29 -10.72 22.17
CA GLY A 334 8.60 -11.33 21.92
C GLY A 334 9.72 -10.33 21.62
N SER A 335 9.39 -9.10 21.20
CA SER A 335 10.38 -8.04 20.98
C SER A 335 11.08 -7.61 22.28
N SER A 336 12.39 -7.41 22.18
CA SER A 336 13.24 -6.84 23.23
C SER A 336 13.30 -5.30 23.21
N ALA A 337 12.54 -4.65 22.32
CA ALA A 337 12.54 -3.20 22.22
C ALA A 337 11.96 -2.54 23.48
N ALA A 338 12.63 -1.49 23.96
CA ALA A 338 12.10 -0.65 25.03
C ALA A 338 10.82 0.05 24.57
N LEU A 339 9.77 -0.03 25.38
CA LEU A 339 8.50 0.66 25.14
C LEU A 339 8.56 2.09 25.69
N GLY A 340 7.73 2.97 25.11
CA GLY A 340 7.65 4.38 25.49
C GLY A 340 8.13 5.31 24.39
N SER A 341 8.20 6.60 24.70
CA SER A 341 8.56 7.64 23.73
C SER A 341 9.98 8.14 23.96
N SER A 342 10.78 8.15 22.90
CA SER A 342 12.15 8.70 22.91
C SER A 342 12.43 9.39 21.58
N GLY A 343 13.01 10.59 21.62
CA GLY A 343 13.41 11.33 20.41
C GLY A 343 12.26 11.62 19.43
N GLY A 344 11.02 11.77 19.91
CA GLY A 344 9.85 12.01 19.06
C GLY A 344 9.25 10.76 18.41
N VAL A 345 9.81 9.58 18.68
CA VAL A 345 9.30 8.28 18.22
C VAL A 345 8.72 7.52 19.41
N THR A 346 7.50 6.99 19.26
CA THR A 346 6.86 6.16 20.28
C THR A 346 6.97 4.69 19.90
N THR A 347 7.69 3.91 20.71
CA THR A 347 7.69 2.46 20.59
C THR A 347 6.51 1.90 21.38
N ARG A 348 5.61 1.22 20.69
CA ARG A 348 4.41 0.61 21.29
C ARG A 348 4.26 -0.85 20.89
N ARG A 349 3.65 -1.62 21.79
CA ARG A 349 3.39 -3.04 21.56
C ARG A 349 1.98 -3.24 20.99
N ILE A 350 1.88 -3.96 19.88
CA ILE A 350 0.60 -4.38 19.31
C ILE A 350 0.31 -5.81 19.75
N CYS A 351 -0.64 -5.95 20.68
CA CYS A 351 -0.98 -7.21 21.34
C CYS A 351 -1.89 -8.12 20.51
N GLN A 352 -2.57 -7.55 19.52
CA GLN A 352 -3.56 -8.25 18.73
C GLN A 352 -3.44 -7.82 17.27
N VAL A 353 -3.27 -8.79 16.39
CA VAL A 353 -3.24 -8.59 14.94
C VAL A 353 -4.08 -9.69 14.30
N ARG A 354 -5.35 -9.40 14.05
CA ARG A 354 -6.29 -10.33 13.40
C ARG A 354 -5.94 -10.53 11.93
N THR A 355 -6.10 -11.75 11.45
CA THR A 355 -5.81 -12.15 10.06
C THR A 355 -7.01 -12.74 9.32
N ALA A 356 -8.03 -13.24 10.03
CA ALA A 356 -9.33 -13.62 9.46
C ALA A 356 -10.44 -13.62 10.52
N GLY A 357 -11.71 -13.60 10.06
CA GLY A 357 -12.91 -13.51 10.90
C GLY A 357 -13.22 -12.08 11.36
N LEU A 358 -14.39 -11.85 11.95
CA LEU A 358 -14.80 -10.54 12.49
C LEU A 358 -14.53 -10.48 14.00
N VAL A 359 -14.23 -9.29 14.51
CA VAL A 359 -14.07 -9.08 15.95
C VAL A 359 -15.34 -9.53 16.68
N GLY A 360 -15.19 -10.43 17.66
CA GLY A 360 -16.30 -10.94 18.47
C GLY A 360 -17.00 -12.18 17.91
N ASP A 361 -16.62 -12.67 16.73
CA ASP A 361 -17.15 -13.95 16.22
C ASP A 361 -16.79 -15.10 17.17
N VAL A 362 -17.76 -15.98 17.45
CA VAL A 362 -17.55 -17.18 18.28
C VAL A 362 -17.35 -18.44 17.44
N SER A 363 -17.87 -18.48 16.22
CA SER A 363 -17.71 -19.61 15.30
C SER A 363 -17.93 -19.20 13.83
N PRO A 364 -16.90 -19.30 12.97
CA PRO A 364 -15.52 -19.59 13.32
C PRO A 364 -14.90 -18.41 14.10
N ALA A 365 -14.29 -18.68 15.25
CA ALA A 365 -13.59 -17.65 16.02
C ALA A 365 -12.44 -17.03 15.20
N PRO A 366 -12.13 -15.73 15.34
CA PRO A 366 -11.10 -15.05 14.54
C PRO A 366 -9.73 -15.70 14.65
N THR A 367 -8.96 -15.63 13.57
CA THR A 367 -7.54 -16.00 13.58
C THR A 367 -6.68 -14.77 13.70
N TYR A 368 -5.49 -14.96 14.28
CA TYR A 368 -4.58 -13.89 14.60
C TYR A 368 -3.15 -14.29 14.25
N LEU A 369 -2.37 -13.31 13.82
CA LEU A 369 -0.90 -13.40 13.83
C LEU A 369 -0.40 -13.43 15.28
N ILE A 370 -0.98 -12.59 16.14
CA ILE A 370 -0.75 -12.54 17.59
C ILE A 370 -2.08 -12.14 18.29
N ASN A 371 -2.41 -12.75 19.43
CA ASN A 371 -3.64 -12.44 20.20
C ASN A 371 -3.40 -12.38 21.72
N THR A 372 -2.21 -11.99 22.14
CA THR A 372 -1.81 -12.00 23.56
C THR A 372 -0.85 -10.87 23.82
N CYS A 373 -0.94 -10.23 24.99
CA CYS A 373 0.15 -9.44 25.53
C CYS A 373 0.66 -10.06 26.83
N PRO A 374 1.99 -10.13 27.03
CA PRO A 374 2.58 -10.51 28.29
C PRO A 374 2.38 -9.43 29.37
#